data_AF-A0A368TNF7-F1
#
_entry.id   AF-A0A368TNF7-F1
#
_cell.length_a   1.000
_cell.length_b   1.000
_cell.length_c   1.000
_cell.angle_alpha   90.00
_cell.angle_beta   90.00
_cell.angle_gamma   90.00
#
_symmetry.space_group_name_H-M   'P 1'
#
loop_
_entity.id
_entity.type
_entity.pdbx_description
1 polymer ?
#
loop_
_entity_poly.entity_id
_entity_poly.type
_entity_poly.pdbx_seq_one_letter_code
_entity_poly.pdbx_strand_id
1 'polypeptide(L)' 'MSEIRETLFRYLTMLQLIPRSPGRIATPVLLEKLRERGFQVDSRSLQRDLRD' A
#
# COMPACT_ATOMS: atom_id res chain seq x y z
N MET A 1 -1.90 -9.76 -17.87
CA MET A 1 -0.68 -10.32 -17.21
C MET A 1 0.02 -9.30 -16.30
N SER A 2 0.06 -8.00 -16.61
CA SER A 2 0.77 -6.98 -15.82
C SER A 2 0.05 -6.56 -14.52
N GLU A 3 -1.28 -6.42 -14.53
CA GLU A 3 -2.04 -5.84 -13.41
C GLU A 3 -2.04 -6.70 -12.12
N ILE A 4 -2.15 -8.02 -12.25
CA ILE A 4 -2.10 -8.93 -11.09
C ILE A 4 -0.72 -8.85 -10.43
N ARG A 5 0.35 -8.83 -11.25
CA ARG A 5 1.72 -8.70 -10.76
C ARG A 5 1.92 -7.39 -10.01
N GLU A 6 1.45 -6.28 -10.58
CA GLU A 6 1.50 -4.96 -9.95
C GLU A 6 0.75 -4.96 -8.61
N THR A 7 -0.45 -5.54 -8.58
CA THR A 7 -1.26 -5.64 -7.37
C THR A 7 -0.57 -6.45 -6.28
N LEU A 8 0.00 -7.61 -6.61
CA LEU A 8 0.76 -8.43 -5.66
C LEU A 8 2.00 -7.72 -5.11
N PHE A 9 2.76 -7.03 -5.97
CA PHE A 9 3.90 -6.23 -5.52
C PHE A 9 3.48 -5.06 -4.63
N ARG A 10 2.35 -4.41 -4.93
CA ARG A 10 1.78 -3.37 -4.08
C ARG A 10 1.40 -3.92 -2.71
N TYR A 11 0.72 -5.07 -2.65
CA TYR A 11 0.38 -5.74 -1.37
C TYR A 11 1.63 -6.09 -0.56
N LEU A 12 2.64 -6.70 -1.19
CA LEU A 12 3.89 -7.01 -0.52
C LEU A 12 4.56 -5.75 0.04
N THR A 13 4.60 -4.68 -0.76
CA THR A 13 5.17 -3.40 -0.35
C THR A 13 4.40 -2.78 0.81
N MET A 14 3.05 -2.81 0.78
CA MET A 14 2.22 -2.33 1.88
C MET A 14 2.54 -3.08 3.18
N LEU A 15 2.63 -4.41 3.14
CA LEU A 15 2.97 -5.22 4.32
C LEU A 15 4.37 -4.91 4.88
N GLN A 16 5.33 -4.53 4.03
CA GLN A 16 6.66 -4.10 4.47
C GLN A 16 6.66 -2.69 5.09
N LEU A 17 5.74 -1.82 4.68
CA LEU A 17 5.64 -0.45 5.18
C LEU A 17 4.82 -0.33 6.48
N ILE A 18 3.85 -1.21 6.68
CA ILE A 18 3.00 -1.21 7.88
C ILE A 18 3.83 -1.75 9.06
N PRO A 19 4.04 -0.96 10.12
CA PRO A 19 4.79 -1.40 11.27
C PRO A 19 4.05 -2.50 12.05
N ARG A 20 4.82 -3.34 12.76
CA ARG A 20 4.25 -4.31 13.69
C ARG A 20 3.70 -3.59 14.92
N SER A 21 2.65 -4.17 15.52
CA SER A 21 2.07 -3.65 16.77
C SER A 21 3.15 -3.48 17.85
N PRO A 22 3.16 -2.36 18.62
CA PRO A 22 2.14 -1.31 18.68
C PRO A 22 2.33 -0.15 17.68
N GLY A 23 3.29 -0.25 16.77
CA GLY A 23 3.55 0.79 15.77
C GLY A 23 2.35 1.03 14.86
N ARG A 24 2.20 2.26 14.39
CA ARG A 24 1.14 2.67 13.45
C ARG A 24 1.68 3.59 12.38
N ILE A 25 1.08 3.54 11.21
CA ILE A 25 1.32 4.46 10.10
C ILE A 25 -0.02 5.04 9.66
N ALA A 26 -0.06 6.34 9.42
CA ALA A 26 -1.26 6.98 8.90
C ALA A 26 -1.47 6.59 7.43
N THR A 27 -2.70 6.30 7.03
CA THR A 27 -3.04 5.92 5.65
C THR A 27 -2.53 6.93 4.59
N PRO A 28 -2.62 8.26 4.79
CA PRO A 28 -2.04 9.22 3.84
C PRO A 28 -0.51 9.09 3.70
N VAL A 29 0.19 8.79 4.79
CA VAL A 29 1.66 8.60 4.76
C VAL A 29 2.02 7.31 4.03
N LEU A 30 1.24 6.24 4.24
CA LEU A 30 1.40 4.99 3.48
C LEU A 30 1.17 5.21 1.98
N LEU A 31 0.17 6.00 1.61
CA LEU A 31 -0.11 6.37 0.22
C LEU A 31 1.07 7.08 -0.45
N GLU A 32 1.62 8.09 0.21
CA GLU A 32 2.78 8.82 -0.33
C GLU A 32 4.00 7.88 -0.48
N LYS A 33 4.25 7.00 0.50
CA LYS A 33 5.35 6.01 0.42
C LYS A 33 5.19 5.00 -0.72
N LEU A 34 3.96 4.68 -1.11
CA LEU A 34 3.67 3.83 -2.27
C LEU A 34 3.91 4.61 -3.58
N ARG A 35 3.50 5.88 -3.63
CA ARG A 35 3.74 6.76 -4.79
C ARG A 35 5.23 7.01 -5.02
N GLU A 36 6.00 7.25 -3.96
CA GLU A 36 7.46 7.36 -3.99
C GLU A 36 8.14 6.10 -4.56
N ARG A 37 7.50 4.94 -4.42
CA ARG A 37 7.97 3.65 -4.96
C ARG A 37 7.46 3.36 -6.37
N GLY A 38 6.73 4.30 -6.99
CA GLY A 38 6.23 4.20 -8.37
C GLY A 38 4.85 3.57 -8.51
N PHE A 39 4.14 3.27 -7.41
CA PHE A 39 2.78 2.74 -7.50
C PHE A 39 1.76 3.85 -7.82
N GLN A 40 0.96 3.65 -8.86
CA GLN A 40 -0.16 4.52 -9.21
C GLN A 40 -1.43 4.04 -8.48
N VAL A 41 -1.56 4.43 -7.21
CA VAL A 41 -2.72 4.09 -6.38
C VAL A 41 -3.37 5.35 -5.82
N ASP A 42 -4.70 5.34 -5.76
CA ASP A 42 -5.49 6.39 -5.13
C ASP A 42 -5.87 6.02 -3.68
N SER A 43 -6.40 7.00 -2.94
CA SER A 43 -6.77 6.81 -1.54
C SER A 43 -7.90 5.80 -1.33
N ARG A 44 -8.87 5.70 -2.25
CA ARG A 44 -10.01 4.79 -2.15
C ARG A 44 -9.56 3.34 -2.34
N SER A 45 -8.71 3.11 -3.33
CA SER A 45 -8.09 1.82 -3.64
C SER A 45 -7.22 1.36 -2.47
N LEU A 46 -6.37 2.23 -1.93
CA LEU A 46 -5.56 1.92 -0.75
C LEU A 46 -6.44 1.58 0.47
N GLN A 47 -7.52 2.34 0.70
CA GLN A 47 -8.43 2.06 1.81
C GLN A 47 -9.16 0.73 1.66
N ARG A 48 -9.48 0.31 0.42
CA ARG A 48 -10.03 -1.01 0.16
C ARG A 48 -8.99 -2.10 0.43
N ASP A 49 -7.77 -1.94 -0.09
CA ASP A 49 -6.67 -2.89 0.10
C ASP A 49 -6.28 -3.07 1.59
N LEU A 50 -6.61 -2.10 2.47
CA LEU A 50 -6.40 -2.20 3.93
C LEU A 50 -7.58 -2.79 4.71
N ARG A 51 -8.76 -2.88 4.08
CA ARG A 51 -9.98 -3.44 4.70
C ARG A 51 -10.17 -4.91 4.39
N ASP A 52 -9.80 -5.31 3.16
CA ASP A 52 -9.81 -6.68 2.67
C ASP A 52 -8.57 -7.45 3.17
#